data_AF-A0A165Q3I4-F1
#
_entry.id   AF-A0A165Q3I4-F1
#
_cell.length_a   1.000
_cell.length_b   1.000
_cell.length_c   1.000
_cell.angle_alpha   90.00
_cell.angle_beta   90.00
_cell.angle_gamma   90.00
#
_symmetry.space_group_name_H-M   'P 1'
#
loop_
_entity.id
_entity.type
_entity.pdbx_description
1 polymer ?
#
loop_
_entity_poly.entity_id
_entity_poly.type
_entity_poly.pdbx_seq_one_letter_code
_entity_poly.pdbx_strand_id
1 'polypeptide(L)'
;MKATGIVRRIDDLGRVVIPKEIRRTLRIREGDPLEIFVDRDGEVILKKYSPIGELGDFAKEYAESLYESTNHITMISDRDTIIAVAGGSKKDFLEKQIGSLVEQSMENRKATLETGGGSYEICKDVTETYSSYVIAPIVAGGDPIGSVILLNKDESVKMGQMELKMAETAAGFLAKQMEQ
;
A
#
# COMPACT_ATOMS: atom_id res chain seq x y z
N MET A 1 -6.93 16.77 20.93
CA MET A 1 -7.05 15.30 21.10
C MET A 1 -8.45 14.95 21.57
N LYS A 2 -9.00 13.80 21.17
CA LYS A 2 -10.34 13.35 21.60
C LYS A 2 -10.16 12.19 22.58
N ALA A 3 -10.54 12.37 23.84
CA ALA A 3 -10.43 11.32 24.83
C ALA A 3 -11.41 10.18 24.52
N THR A 4 -10.92 8.96 24.35
CA THR A 4 -11.76 7.76 24.15
C THR A 4 -12.38 7.27 25.46
N GLY A 5 -11.84 7.70 26.61
CA GLY A 5 -12.28 7.26 27.94
C GLY A 5 -11.93 5.81 28.27
N ILE A 6 -11.18 5.12 27.40
CA ILE A 6 -10.86 3.71 27.58
C ILE A 6 -9.58 3.57 28.43
N VAL A 7 -9.71 2.88 29.57
CA VAL A 7 -8.57 2.57 30.45
C VAL A 7 -8.14 1.11 30.27
N ARG A 8 -6.83 0.88 30.15
CA ARG A 8 -6.20 -0.44 30.09
C ARG A 8 -5.03 -0.51 31.05
N ARG A 9 -4.87 -1.68 31.68
CA ARG A 9 -3.71 -1.96 32.52
C ARG A 9 -2.57 -2.46 31.65
N ILE A 10 -1.36 -2.10 32.06
CA ILE A 10 -0.12 -2.65 31.53
C ILE A 10 0.07 -4.04 32.16
N ASP A 11 0.58 -4.99 31.39
CA ASP A 11 0.94 -6.31 31.92
C ASP A 11 2.31 -6.32 32.62
N ASP A 12 2.78 -7.49 33.03
CA ASP A 12 4.06 -7.69 33.70
C ASP A 12 5.28 -7.40 32.80
N LEU A 13 5.09 -7.35 31.48
CA LEU A 13 6.14 -7.11 30.49
C LEU A 13 6.11 -5.69 29.89
N GLY A 14 5.20 -4.82 30.36
CA GLY A 14 5.10 -3.46 29.84
C GLY A 14 4.21 -3.30 28.60
N ARG A 15 3.46 -4.34 28.20
CA ARG A 15 2.59 -4.29 27.02
C ARG A 15 1.23 -3.68 27.36
N VAL A 16 0.69 -2.91 26.42
CA VAL A 16 -0.68 -2.37 26.49
C VAL A 16 -1.52 -2.89 25.33
N VAL A 17 -2.74 -3.34 25.62
CA VAL A 17 -3.65 -3.85 24.59
C VAL A 17 -4.41 -2.71 23.94
N ILE A 18 -4.25 -2.53 22.64
CA ILE A 18 -5.07 -1.60 21.85
C ILE A 18 -6.47 -2.22 21.63
N PRO A 19 -7.55 -1.58 22.11
CA PRO A 19 -8.91 -2.07 21.93
C PRO A 19 -9.24 -2.37 20.47
N LYS A 20 -10.01 -3.44 20.23
CA LYS A 20 -10.40 -3.88 18.87
C LYS A 20 -11.09 -2.78 18.06
N GLU A 21 -11.85 -1.92 18.72
CA GLU A 21 -12.51 -0.77 18.09
C GLU A 21 -11.49 0.21 17.50
N ILE A 22 -10.52 0.66 18.30
CA ILE A 22 -9.44 1.54 17.85
C ILE A 22 -8.65 0.89 16.72
N ARG A 23 -8.31 -0.40 16.86
CA ARG A 23 -7.62 -1.15 15.80
C ARG A 23 -8.41 -1.19 14.49
N ARG A 24 -9.74 -1.39 14.55
CA ARG A 24 -10.60 -1.38 13.36
C ARG A 24 -10.65 0.00 12.71
N THR A 25 -10.87 1.04 13.51
CA THR A 25 -10.96 2.43 13.01
C THR A 25 -9.65 2.87 12.37
N LEU A 26 -8.52 2.53 12.97
CA LEU A 26 -7.20 2.88 12.46
C LEU A 26 -6.61 1.83 11.50
N ARG A 27 -7.36 0.78 11.15
CA ARG A 27 -6.88 -0.34 10.31
C ARG A 27 -5.52 -0.89 10.76
N ILE A 28 -5.36 -1.10 12.07
CA ILE A 28 -4.18 -1.73 12.66
C ILE A 28 -4.41 -3.23 12.68
N ARG A 29 -3.64 -3.95 11.86
CA ARG A 29 -3.65 -5.40 11.72
C ARG A 29 -2.64 -6.03 12.69
N GLU A 30 -2.75 -7.33 12.89
CA GLU A 30 -1.72 -8.06 13.64
C GLU A 30 -0.39 -8.03 12.88
N GLY A 31 0.70 -7.72 13.58
CA GLY A 31 2.02 -7.53 12.97
C GLY A 31 2.27 -6.12 12.44
N ASP A 32 1.28 -5.22 12.39
CA ASP A 32 1.49 -3.84 11.94
C ASP A 32 2.51 -3.11 12.85
N PRO A 33 3.54 -2.48 12.27
CA PRO A 33 4.47 -1.68 13.04
C PRO A 33 3.81 -0.37 13.51
N LEU A 34 4.05 -0.02 14.77
CA LEU A 34 3.62 1.23 15.37
C LEU A 34 4.84 1.98 15.89
N GLU A 35 4.92 3.26 15.57
CA GLU A 35 5.95 4.15 16.08
C GLU A 35 5.49 4.78 17.40
N ILE A 36 6.41 4.82 18.37
CA ILE A 36 6.14 5.32 19.72
C ILE A 36 6.85 6.65 19.90
N PHE A 37 6.08 7.70 20.16
CA PHE A 37 6.58 9.02 20.51
C PHE A 37 6.28 9.32 21.98
N VAL A 38 7.16 10.10 22.61
CA VAL A 38 6.94 10.66 23.94
C VAL A 38 6.89 12.17 23.81
N ASP A 39 5.74 12.77 24.18
CA ASP A 39 5.61 14.23 24.20
C ASP A 39 6.22 14.82 25.47
N ARG A 40 6.42 16.14 25.49
CA ARG A 40 7.03 16.89 26.61
C ARG A 40 6.27 16.74 27.91
N ASP A 41 4.96 16.53 27.84
CA ASP A 41 4.09 16.33 28.99
C ASP A 41 4.06 14.87 29.50
N GLY A 42 4.89 13.99 28.91
CA GLY A 42 4.97 12.57 29.26
C GLY A 42 3.89 11.71 28.60
N GLU A 43 3.15 12.24 27.63
CA GLU A 43 2.17 11.49 26.85
C GLU A 43 2.87 10.50 25.91
N VAL A 44 2.34 9.27 25.84
CA VAL A 44 2.78 8.27 24.87
C VAL A 44 1.85 8.31 23.67
N ILE A 45 2.39 8.64 22.50
CA ILE A 45 1.64 8.74 21.25
C ILE A 45 2.05 7.55 20.36
N LEU A 46 1.05 6.77 19.93
CA LEU A 46 1.23 5.68 18.97
C LEU A 46 0.76 6.15 17.59
N LYS A 47 1.62 6.04 16.58
CA LYS A 47 1.28 6.28 15.18
C LYS A 47 1.53 5.04 14.34
N LYS A 48 0.77 4.87 13.25
CA LYS A 48 1.09 3.84 12.26
C LYS A 48 2.42 4.18 11.62
N TYR A 49 3.32 3.21 11.61
CA TYR A 49 4.56 3.34 10.88
C TYR A 49 4.30 2.96 9.42
N SER A 50 4.41 3.93 8.50
CA SER A 50 4.34 3.69 7.05
C SER A 50 5.69 4.08 6.43
N PRO A 51 6.65 3.14 6.36
CA PRO A 51 7.98 3.46 5.85
C PRO A 51 7.94 3.84 4.37
N ILE A 52 6.94 3.34 3.63
CA ILE A 52 6.68 3.70 2.23
C ILE A 52 6.16 5.14 2.11
N GLY A 53 5.37 5.64 3.07
CA GLY A 53 4.93 7.03 3.08
C GLY A 53 6.09 8.02 3.19
N GLU A 54 7.15 7.65 3.92
CA GLU A 54 8.38 8.42 4.04
C GLU A 54 9.26 8.33 2.76
N LEU A 55 9.07 7.30 1.93
CA LEU A 55 9.65 7.17 0.59
C LEU A 55 8.84 7.86 -0.52
N GLY A 56 7.92 8.77 -0.19
CA GLY A 56 7.00 9.38 -1.19
C GLY A 56 7.69 9.88 -2.47
N ASP A 57 8.85 10.53 -2.35
CA ASP A 57 9.61 11.02 -3.50
C ASP A 57 10.21 9.86 -4.34
N PHE A 58 10.79 8.85 -3.69
CA PHE A 58 11.29 7.65 -4.37
C PHE A 58 10.17 6.88 -5.07
N ALA A 59 9.04 6.71 -4.41
CA ALA A 59 7.87 6.04 -4.98
C ALA A 59 7.36 6.80 -6.21
N LYS A 60 7.35 8.13 -6.16
CA LYS A 60 6.97 8.98 -7.29
C LYS A 60 7.93 8.81 -8.47
N GLU A 61 9.24 8.90 -8.26
CA GLU A 61 10.25 8.73 -9.32
C GLU A 61 10.16 7.34 -9.98
N TYR A 62 9.93 6.30 -9.17
CA TYR A 62 9.78 4.94 -9.68
C TYR A 62 8.50 4.76 -10.49
N ALA A 63 7.38 5.33 -10.01
CA ALA A 63 6.11 5.30 -10.75
C ALA A 63 6.24 6.04 -12.09
N GLU A 64 6.89 7.21 -12.11
CA GLU A 64 7.15 7.98 -13.33
C GLU A 64 8.03 7.19 -14.31
N SER A 65 9.13 6.58 -13.84
CA SER A 65 10.04 5.78 -14.67
C SER A 65 9.35 4.56 -15.31
N LEU A 66 8.52 3.84 -14.54
CA LEU A 66 7.74 2.71 -15.04
C LEU A 66 6.69 3.16 -16.06
N TYR A 67 5.99 4.27 -15.80
CA TYR A 67 5.03 4.82 -16.77
C TYR A 67 5.73 5.24 -18.07
N GLU A 68 6.86 5.94 -18.02
CA GLU A 68 7.60 6.34 -19.21
C GLU A 68 8.09 5.14 -20.03
N SER A 69 8.45 4.04 -19.37
CA SER A 69 8.95 2.83 -20.02
C SER A 69 7.86 1.95 -20.60
N THR A 70 6.65 1.97 -20.03
CA THR A 70 5.58 0.98 -20.33
C THR A 70 4.32 1.59 -20.90
N ASN A 71 4.12 2.90 -20.69
CA ASN A 71 2.89 3.63 -20.97
C ASN A 71 1.66 3.03 -20.26
N HIS A 72 1.85 2.36 -19.11
CA HIS A 72 0.79 1.85 -18.25
C HIS A 72 0.63 2.77 -17.04
N ILE A 73 -0.63 3.06 -16.67
CA ILE A 73 -0.93 3.82 -15.46
C ILE A 73 -0.24 3.08 -14.31
N THR A 74 0.70 3.76 -13.65
CA THR A 74 1.53 3.16 -12.62
C THR A 74 1.18 3.81 -11.29
N MET A 75 0.98 2.98 -10.28
CA MET A 75 0.70 3.44 -8.93
C MET A 75 1.55 2.67 -7.92
N ILE A 76 1.88 3.33 -6.83
CA ILE A 76 2.50 2.70 -5.67
C ILE A 76 1.63 3.00 -4.47
N SER A 77 1.45 2.00 -3.63
CA SER A 77 0.63 2.07 -2.43
C SER A 77 1.43 1.65 -1.21
N ASP A 78 1.03 2.17 -0.05
CA ASP A 78 1.32 1.54 1.23
C ASP A 78 0.19 0.55 1.60
N ARG A 79 0.11 0.17 2.87
CA ARG A 79 -0.94 -0.74 3.38
C ARG A 79 -2.36 -0.21 3.32
N ASP A 80 -2.54 1.09 3.11
CA ASP A 80 -3.82 1.75 3.27
C ASP A 80 -4.25 2.51 2.03
N THR A 81 -3.32 3.21 1.39
CA THR A 81 -3.60 4.22 0.36
C THR A 81 -2.59 4.21 -0.78
N ILE A 82 -3.00 4.75 -1.93
CA ILE A 82 -2.08 5.07 -3.03
C ILE A 82 -1.24 6.29 -2.66
N ILE A 83 0.08 6.14 -2.68
CA ILE A 83 1.03 7.19 -2.31
C ILE A 83 1.74 7.84 -3.51
N ALA A 84 1.74 7.17 -4.68
CA ALA A 84 2.30 7.70 -5.91
C ALA A 84 1.49 7.24 -7.13
N VAL A 85 1.40 8.11 -8.14
CA VAL A 85 0.63 7.89 -9.37
C VAL A 85 1.36 8.53 -10.56
N ALA A 86 1.52 7.78 -11.65
CA ALA A 86 2.00 8.24 -12.95
C ALA A 86 1.09 7.72 -14.07
N GLY A 87 0.89 8.53 -15.12
CA GLY A 87 0.00 8.21 -16.25
C GLY A 87 -1.51 8.28 -15.95
N GLY A 88 -1.92 8.23 -14.68
CA GLY A 88 -3.30 8.37 -14.23
C GLY A 88 -3.62 9.74 -13.62
N SER A 89 -4.91 10.00 -13.44
CA SER A 89 -5.40 11.20 -12.75
C SER A 89 -5.06 11.13 -11.26
N LYS A 90 -4.17 12.01 -10.78
CA LYS A 90 -3.83 12.09 -9.35
C LYS A 90 -5.06 12.33 -8.48
N LYS A 91 -6.04 13.10 -8.94
CA LYS A 91 -7.28 13.36 -8.22
C LYS A 91 -8.10 12.08 -7.97
N ASP A 92 -8.03 11.14 -8.91
CA ASP A 92 -8.85 9.93 -8.89
C ASP A 92 -8.18 8.81 -8.09
N PHE A 93 -6.84 8.82 -7.99
CA PHE A 93 -6.07 7.72 -7.39
C PHE A 93 -5.27 8.10 -6.14
N LEU A 94 -4.58 9.25 -6.13
CA LEU A 94 -3.66 9.62 -5.05
C LEU A 94 -4.43 9.79 -3.74
N GLU A 95 -3.86 9.29 -2.63
CA GLU A 95 -4.45 9.26 -1.28
C GLU A 95 -5.77 8.47 -1.17
N LYS A 96 -6.24 7.82 -2.25
CA LYS A 96 -7.39 6.92 -2.18
C LYS A 96 -7.01 5.65 -1.46
N GLN A 97 -7.98 5.08 -0.74
CA GLN A 97 -7.81 3.78 -0.10
C GLN A 97 -7.64 2.69 -1.15
N ILE A 98 -6.73 1.76 -0.87
CA ILE A 98 -6.57 0.57 -1.71
C ILE A 98 -7.81 -0.32 -1.66
N GLY A 99 -8.18 -0.89 -2.80
CA GLY A 99 -9.30 -1.81 -2.94
C GLY A 99 -8.95 -3.25 -2.55
N SER A 100 -9.98 -4.09 -2.50
CA SER A 100 -9.88 -5.49 -2.06
C SER A 100 -8.87 -6.33 -2.85
N LEU A 101 -8.69 -6.06 -4.16
CA LEU A 101 -7.74 -6.78 -5.00
C LEU A 101 -6.28 -6.52 -4.59
N VAL A 102 -5.97 -5.27 -4.24
CA VAL A 102 -4.62 -4.88 -3.79
C VAL A 102 -4.36 -5.46 -2.40
N GLU A 103 -5.34 -5.37 -1.50
CA GLU A 103 -5.26 -6.00 -0.17
C GLU A 103 -4.99 -7.51 -0.28
N GLN A 104 -5.76 -8.21 -1.11
CA GLN A 104 -5.62 -9.65 -1.31
C GLN A 104 -4.25 -10.03 -1.89
N SER A 105 -3.71 -9.24 -2.83
CA SER A 105 -2.36 -9.49 -3.38
C SER A 105 -1.27 -9.34 -2.31
N MET A 106 -1.38 -8.33 -1.43
CA MET A 106 -0.47 -8.15 -0.30
C MET A 106 -0.58 -9.28 0.73
N GLU A 107 -1.79 -9.68 1.12
CA GLU A 107 -2.02 -10.78 2.07
C GLU A 107 -1.42 -12.09 1.57
N ASN A 108 -1.60 -12.38 0.28
CA ASN A 108 -1.06 -13.57 -0.36
C ASN A 108 0.45 -13.48 -0.65
N ARG A 109 1.07 -12.30 -0.48
CA ARG A 109 2.48 -12.02 -0.80
C ARG A 109 2.88 -12.44 -2.22
N LYS A 110 1.93 -12.41 -3.15
CA LYS A 110 2.11 -12.91 -4.51
C LYS A 110 1.61 -11.90 -5.52
N ALA A 111 2.43 -11.67 -6.54
CA ALA A 111 2.06 -10.83 -7.66
C ALA A 111 0.92 -11.46 -8.46
N THR A 112 0.00 -10.62 -8.91
CA THR A 112 -1.18 -10.99 -9.70
C THR A 112 -1.11 -10.31 -11.06
N LEU A 113 -1.36 -11.06 -12.12
CA LEU A 113 -1.49 -10.56 -13.48
C LEU A 113 -2.89 -10.95 -13.98
N GLU A 114 -3.66 -9.96 -14.39
CA GLU A 114 -4.95 -10.15 -15.07
C GLU A 114 -4.87 -9.57 -16.48
N THR A 115 -5.37 -10.36 -17.42
CA THR A 115 -5.32 -10.06 -18.86
C THR A 115 -6.70 -10.09 -19.51
N GLY A 116 -7.72 -10.60 -18.81
CA GLY A 116 -9.11 -10.46 -19.17
C GLY A 116 -9.56 -9.03 -18.88
N GLY A 117 -10.14 -8.37 -19.87
CA GLY A 117 -10.79 -7.08 -19.63
C GLY A 117 -11.98 -7.28 -18.69
N GLY A 118 -12.19 -6.35 -17.77
CA GLY A 118 -13.20 -6.51 -16.73
C GLY A 118 -13.34 -5.28 -15.85
N SER A 119 -14.28 -5.36 -14.92
CA SER A 119 -14.50 -4.34 -13.91
C SER A 119 -13.81 -4.74 -12.61
N TYR A 120 -12.90 -3.90 -12.13
CA TYR A 120 -12.04 -4.20 -11.00
C TYR A 120 -12.03 -3.06 -9.99
N GLU A 121 -11.90 -3.41 -8.72
CA GLU A 121 -11.82 -2.48 -7.60
C GLU A 121 -10.36 -2.33 -7.15
N ILE A 122 -9.62 -1.44 -7.82
CA ILE A 122 -8.23 -1.12 -7.46
C ILE A 122 -8.18 -0.12 -6.30
N CYS A 123 -9.08 0.86 -6.31
CA CYS A 123 -9.32 1.75 -5.19
C CYS A 123 -10.63 1.37 -4.53
N LYS A 124 -10.68 1.45 -3.21
CA LYS A 124 -11.82 1.02 -2.41
C LYS A 124 -13.11 1.74 -2.83
N ASP A 125 -14.19 0.98 -2.94
CA ASP A 125 -15.53 1.47 -3.32
C ASP A 125 -15.57 2.13 -4.72
N VAL A 126 -14.52 1.95 -5.54
CA VAL A 126 -14.43 2.48 -6.90
C VAL A 126 -14.20 1.33 -7.87
N THR A 127 -15.26 0.97 -8.60
CA THR A 127 -15.19 -0.02 -9.67
C THR A 127 -14.97 0.67 -11.00
N GLU A 128 -13.88 0.32 -11.69
CA GLU A 128 -13.58 0.82 -13.03
C GLU A 128 -13.25 -0.33 -13.99
N THR A 129 -13.44 -0.07 -15.28
CA THR A 129 -13.11 -1.04 -16.33
C THR A 129 -11.64 -0.91 -16.74
N TYR A 130 -10.94 -2.03 -16.72
CA TYR A 130 -9.54 -2.15 -17.13
C TYR A 130 -9.39 -3.31 -18.11
N SER A 131 -8.48 -3.19 -19.06
CA SER A 131 -8.17 -4.25 -20.03
C SER A 131 -7.22 -5.30 -19.45
N SER A 132 -6.31 -4.86 -18.58
CA SER A 132 -5.35 -5.69 -17.87
C SER A 132 -4.75 -4.93 -16.68
N TYR A 133 -4.24 -5.68 -15.70
CA TYR A 133 -3.49 -5.13 -14.58
C TYR A 133 -2.41 -6.08 -14.08
N VAL A 134 -1.41 -5.50 -13.42
CA VAL A 134 -0.44 -6.20 -12.59
C VAL A 134 -0.44 -5.57 -11.19
N ILE A 135 -0.48 -6.39 -10.15
CA ILE A 135 -0.28 -5.96 -8.77
C ILE A 135 0.87 -6.79 -8.21
N ALA A 136 1.95 -6.15 -7.79
CA ALA A 136 3.11 -6.79 -7.16
C ALA A 136 3.30 -6.24 -5.74
N PRO A 137 3.14 -7.07 -4.69
CA PRO A 137 3.27 -6.62 -3.33
C PRO A 137 4.73 -6.32 -2.97
N ILE A 138 4.96 -5.22 -2.26
CA ILE A 138 6.25 -4.83 -1.69
C ILE A 138 6.36 -5.52 -0.33
N VAL A 139 7.26 -6.50 -0.23
CA VAL A 139 7.43 -7.32 0.98
C VAL A 139 8.85 -7.11 1.53
N ALA A 140 8.96 -6.45 2.68
CA ALA A 140 10.22 -6.20 3.38
C ALA A 140 10.25 -7.01 4.68
N GLY A 141 11.33 -7.75 4.96
CA GLY A 141 11.42 -8.59 6.16
C GLY A 141 10.30 -9.63 6.31
N GLY A 142 9.65 -10.04 5.21
CA GLY A 142 8.50 -10.94 5.21
C GLY A 142 7.14 -10.27 5.45
N ASP A 143 7.13 -8.95 5.65
CA ASP A 143 5.95 -8.15 5.96
C ASP A 143 5.50 -7.34 4.74
N PRO A 144 4.25 -7.46 4.25
CA PRO A 144 3.78 -6.74 3.05
C PRO A 144 3.50 -5.28 3.39
N ILE A 145 4.35 -4.36 2.98
CA ILE A 145 4.28 -2.95 3.39
C ILE A 145 3.57 -2.06 2.36
N GLY A 146 3.33 -2.57 1.15
CA GLY A 146 2.70 -1.82 0.06
C GLY A 146 2.58 -2.65 -1.21
N SER A 147 2.29 -2.00 -2.33
CA SER A 147 2.23 -2.65 -3.66
C SER A 147 2.61 -1.71 -4.79
N VAL A 148 3.24 -2.25 -5.82
CA VAL A 148 3.39 -1.65 -7.15
C VAL A 148 2.26 -2.15 -8.04
N ILE A 149 1.58 -1.23 -8.72
CA ILE A 149 0.37 -1.52 -9.50
C ILE A 149 0.54 -0.93 -10.89
N LEU A 150 0.35 -1.74 -11.93
CA LEU A 150 0.27 -1.32 -13.33
C LEU A 150 -1.14 -1.57 -13.84
N LEU A 151 -1.76 -0.57 -14.47
CA LEU A 151 -3.11 -0.66 -15.05
C LEU A 151 -3.10 -0.22 -16.52
N ASN A 152 -3.98 -0.81 -17.31
CA ASN A 152 -4.33 -0.29 -18.62
C ASN A 152 -5.84 -0.31 -18.84
N LYS A 153 -6.35 0.72 -19.54
CA LYS A 153 -7.77 0.87 -19.91
C LYS A 153 -8.01 0.59 -21.39
N ASP A 154 -6.97 0.58 -22.22
CA ASP A 154 -7.06 0.29 -23.65
C ASP A 154 -7.16 -1.22 -23.88
N GLU A 155 -8.29 -1.66 -24.45
CA GLU A 155 -8.57 -3.07 -24.74
C GLU A 155 -7.60 -3.70 -25.74
N SER A 156 -6.94 -2.89 -26.57
CA SER A 156 -5.92 -3.35 -27.51
C SER A 156 -4.59 -3.67 -26.84
N VAL A 157 -4.38 -3.20 -25.60
CA VAL A 157 -3.14 -3.37 -24.85
C VAL A 157 -3.33 -4.45 -23.78
N LYS A 158 -2.51 -5.49 -23.86
CA LYS A 158 -2.49 -6.62 -22.93
C LYS A 158 -1.13 -6.67 -22.22
N MET A 159 -1.17 -6.72 -20.90
CA MET A 159 0.02 -7.04 -20.10
C MET A 159 0.36 -8.53 -20.18
N GLY A 160 1.62 -8.86 -19.93
CA GLY A 160 2.14 -10.22 -19.91
C GLY A 160 3.27 -10.39 -18.90
N GLN A 161 4.20 -11.28 -19.23
CA GLN A 161 5.34 -11.59 -18.35
C GLN A 161 6.29 -10.41 -18.17
N MET A 162 6.38 -9.50 -19.15
CA MET A 162 7.26 -8.34 -19.07
C MET A 162 6.82 -7.40 -17.95
N GLU A 163 5.54 -7.01 -17.92
CA GLU A 163 4.96 -6.12 -16.91
C GLU A 163 4.97 -6.76 -15.54
N LEU A 164 4.68 -8.06 -15.47
CA LEU A 164 4.79 -8.81 -14.22
C LEU A 164 6.20 -8.72 -13.64
N LYS A 165 7.23 -8.97 -14.45
CA LYS A 165 8.63 -8.93 -13.99
C LYS A 165 9.10 -7.53 -13.67
N MET A 166 8.63 -6.51 -14.40
CA MET A 166 8.91 -5.11 -14.07
C MET A 166 8.32 -4.72 -12.71
N ALA A 167 7.05 -5.04 -12.47
CA ALA A 167 6.41 -4.75 -11.19
C ALA A 167 7.04 -5.52 -10.02
N GLU A 168 7.38 -6.79 -10.20
CA GLU A 168 8.11 -7.58 -9.19
C GLU A 168 9.50 -7.01 -8.91
N THR A 169 10.22 -6.56 -9.95
CA THR A 169 11.55 -5.95 -9.79
C THR A 169 11.44 -4.62 -9.03
N ALA A 170 10.45 -3.80 -9.37
CA ALA A 170 10.14 -2.56 -8.67
C ALA A 170 9.83 -2.83 -7.20
N ALA A 171 8.95 -3.79 -6.93
CA ALA A 171 8.56 -4.15 -5.58
C ALA A 171 9.74 -4.69 -4.75
N GLY A 172 10.57 -5.55 -5.34
CA GLY A 172 11.79 -6.05 -4.68
C GLY A 172 12.84 -4.97 -4.43
N PHE A 173 12.96 -3.99 -5.33
CA PHE A 173 13.84 -2.84 -5.12
C PHE A 173 13.36 -1.97 -3.97
N LEU A 174 12.07 -1.58 -3.98
CA LEU A 174 11.47 -0.77 -2.91
C LEU A 174 11.54 -1.48 -1.56
N ALA A 175 11.32 -2.80 -1.51
CA ALA A 175 11.46 -3.58 -0.29
C ALA A 175 12.88 -3.47 0.30
N LYS A 176 13.92 -3.56 -0.53
CA LYS A 176 15.33 -3.41 -0.09
C LYS A 176 15.68 -2.00 0.40
N GLN A 177 15.02 -0.97 -0.13
CA GLN A 177 15.19 0.40 0.39
C GLN A 177 14.57 0.56 1.78
N MET A 178 13.69 -0.35 2.20
CA MET A 178 13.02 -0.32 3.50
C MET A 178 13.71 -1.16 4.57
N GLU A 179 14.68 -1.98 4.16
CA GLU A 179 15.52 -2.78 5.05
C GLU A 179 16.84 -2.07 5.43
N GLN A 180 17.16 -0.94 4.79
CA GLN A 180 18.32 -0.09 5.07
C GLN A 180 17.95 1.04 6.01
#